data_AF-X1RGZ5-F1
#
_entry.id   AF-X1RGZ5-F1
#
_cell.length_a   1.000
_cell.length_b   1.000
_cell.length_c   1.000
_cell.angle_alpha   90.00
_cell.angle_beta   90.00
_cell.angle_gamma   90.00
#
_symmetry.space_group_name_H-M   'P 1'
#
loop_
_entity.id
_entity.type
_entity.pdbx_description
1 polymer ?
#
loop_
_entity_poly.entity_id
_entity_poly.type
_entity_poly.pdbx_seq_one_letter_code
_entity_poly.pdbx_strand_id
1 'polypeptide(L)' 'RRVDAGLKPACVVACPTGAITFGDLNDPRSEIGKAVAKNAVQVIKPDMGTDPQTFYIGLEQSAVEVKKTKEE' A
#
# COMPACT_ATOMS: atom_id res chain seq x y z
N ARG A 1 -7.10 0.37 -20.14
CA ARG A 1 -6.91 -0.56 -18.99
C ARG A 1 -8.15 -0.48 -18.09
N ARG A 2 -8.30 -1.32 -17.06
CA ARG A 2 -9.52 -1.34 -16.20
C ARG A 2 -9.78 -0.01 -15.50
N VAL A 3 -8.73 0.58 -14.92
CA VAL A 3 -8.82 1.86 -14.19
C VAL A 3 -9.24 2.99 -15.11
N ASP A 4 -8.70 3.05 -16.33
CA ASP A 4 -9.08 4.05 -17.35
C ASP A 4 -10.58 3.96 -17.73
N ALA A 5 -11.21 2.80 -17.54
CA ALA A 5 -12.64 2.58 -17.75
C ALA A 5 -13.48 2.81 -16.47
N GLY A 6 -12.89 3.39 -15.42
CA GLY A 6 -13.56 3.63 -14.12
C GLY A 6 -13.76 2.37 -13.27
N LEU A 7 -13.15 1.24 -13.62
CA LEU A 7 -13.30 -0.01 -12.89
C LEU A 7 -12.16 -0.22 -11.88
N LYS A 8 -12.48 -0.87 -10.75
CA LYS A 8 -11.47 -1.28 -9.75
C LYS A 8 -10.40 -2.22 -10.37
N PRO A 9 -9.12 -2.13 -9.94
CA PRO A 9 -8.06 -3.04 -10.38
C PRO A 9 -8.37 -4.51 -10.12
N ALA A 10 -7.76 -5.40 -10.90
CA ALA A 10 -8.00 -6.84 -10.79
C ALA A 10 -7.65 -7.39 -9.39
N CYS A 11 -6.54 -6.95 -8.79
CA CYS A 11 -6.13 -7.36 -7.45
C CYS A 11 -7.13 -6.98 -6.36
N VAL A 12 -7.80 -5.82 -6.48
CA VAL A 12 -8.84 -5.38 -5.54
C VAL A 12 -10.09 -6.24 -5.68
N VAL A 13 -10.51 -6.52 -6.92
CA VAL A 13 -11.71 -7.32 -7.20
C VAL A 13 -11.49 -8.81 -6.84
N ALA A 14 -10.27 -9.32 -7.04
CA ALA A 14 -9.94 -10.70 -6.79
C ALA A 14 -9.71 -11.03 -5.30
N CYS A 15 -9.47 -10.03 -4.44
CA CYS A 15 -9.15 -10.26 -3.04
C CYS A 15 -10.41 -10.60 -2.24
N PRO A 16 -10.58 -11.85 -1.75
CA PRO A 16 -11.80 -12.25 -1.04
C PRO A 16 -11.92 -11.60 0.33
N THR A 17 -10.80 -11.23 0.95
CA THR A 17 -10.74 -10.62 2.28
C THR A 17 -10.84 -9.11 2.27
N GLY A 18 -10.81 -8.46 1.10
CA GLY A 18 -10.82 -7.00 0.99
C GLY A 18 -9.56 -6.33 1.52
N ALA A 19 -8.42 -7.04 1.53
CA ALA A 19 -7.16 -6.53 2.09
C ALA A 19 -6.56 -5.36 1.28
N ILE A 20 -6.92 -5.23 0.00
CA ILE A 20 -6.38 -4.20 -0.90
C ILE A 20 -7.45 -3.15 -1.15
N THR A 21 -7.14 -1.89 -0.82
CA THR A 21 -7.98 -0.73 -1.14
C THR A 21 -7.27 0.15 -2.17
N PHE A 22 -8.00 0.63 -3.17
CA PHE A 22 -7.46 1.46 -4.26
C PHE A 22 -8.34 2.70 -4.45
N GLY A 23 -7.71 3.85 -4.67
CA GLY A 23 -8.40 5.12 -4.91
C GLY A 23 -7.42 6.29 -4.98
N ASP A 24 -7.97 7.50 -4.99
CA ASP A 24 -7.20 8.75 -4.93
C ASP A 24 -6.89 9.10 -3.47
N LEU A 25 -5.60 9.19 -3.14
CA LEU A 25 -5.14 9.58 -1.81
C LEU A 25 -5.42 11.06 -1.50
N ASN A 26 -5.51 11.91 -2.52
CA ASN A 26 -5.77 13.34 -2.37
C ASN A 26 -7.25 13.66 -2.12
N ASP A 27 -8.16 12.73 -2.41
CA ASP A 27 -9.58 12.89 -2.06
C ASP A 27 -9.82 12.35 -0.64
N PRO A 28 -10.07 13.21 0.37
CA PRO A 28 -10.33 12.77 1.74
C PRO A 28 -11.63 11.97 1.88
N ARG A 29 -12.50 11.97 0.86
CA ARG A 29 -13.73 11.17 0.86
C ARG A 29 -13.50 9.76 0.33
N SER A 30 -12.37 9.49 -0.32
CA SER A 30 -12.05 8.17 -0.86
C SER A 30 -11.86 7.13 0.25
N GLU A 31 -12.05 5.86 -0.09
CA GLU A 31 -11.87 4.76 0.87
C GLU A 31 -10.42 4.73 1.40
N ILE A 32 -9.43 4.96 0.52
CA ILE A 32 -8.01 4.98 0.89
C ILE A 32 -7.64 6.20 1.73
N GLY A 33 -8.15 7.40 1.39
CA GLY A 33 -7.90 8.63 2.14
C GLY A 33 -8.38 8.51 3.58
N LYS A 34 -9.58 7.94 3.78
CA LYS A 34 -10.10 7.62 5.11
C LYS A 34 -9.27 6.55 5.83
N ALA A 35 -8.84 5.50 5.14
CA ALA A 35 -8.05 4.43 5.73
C ALA A 35 -6.68 4.92 6.22
N VAL A 36 -5.97 5.71 5.42
CA VAL A 36 -4.67 6.28 5.78
C VAL A 36 -4.81 7.30 6.91
N ALA A 37 -5.85 8.14 6.90
CA ALA A 37 -6.08 9.11 7.98
C ALA A 37 -6.43 8.46 9.32
N LYS A 38 -7.07 7.28 9.31
CA LYS A 38 -7.53 6.59 10.52
C LYS A 38 -6.49 5.66 11.14
N ASN A 39 -5.55 5.13 10.35
CA ASN A 39 -4.63 4.08 10.78
C ASN A 39 -3.18 4.56 10.74
N ALA A 40 -2.34 4.03 11.64
CA ALA A 40 -0.90 4.12 11.46
C ALA A 40 -0.50 3.26 10.25
N VAL A 41 0.10 3.88 9.24
CA VAL A 41 0.53 3.20 8.02
C VAL A 41 2.04 3.21 7.89
N GLN A 42 2.56 2.18 7.24
CA GLN A 42 3.98 1.98 6.95
C GLN A 42 4.17 1.76 5.45
N VAL A 43 5.34 2.12 4.95
CA VAL A 43 5.77 1.82 3.58
C VAL A 43 6.95 0.85 3.63
N ILE A 44 7.14 0.11 2.54
CA ILE A 44 8.28 -0.79 2.40
C ILE A 44 9.51 0.00 1.95
N LYS A 45 10.65 -0.21 2.61
CA LYS A 45 11.96 0.39 2.27
C LYS A 45 11.90 1.93 2.10
N PRO A 46 11.51 2.67 3.16
CA PRO A 46 11.43 4.13 3.09
C PRO A 46 12.79 4.80 2.81
N ASP A 47 13.90 4.12 3.14
CA ASP A 47 15.28 4.57 2.94
C ASP A 47 15.73 4.62 1.47
N MET A 48 15.00 3.98 0.55
CA MET A 48 15.32 3.98 -0.88
C MET A 48 14.94 5.27 -1.61
N GLY A 49 14.24 6.22 -0.96
CA GLY A 49 13.89 7.51 -1.55
C GLY A 49 12.92 7.44 -2.75
N THR A 50 12.12 6.38 -2.85
CA THR A 50 11.22 6.12 -4.00
C THR A 50 9.81 6.70 -3.86
N ASP A 51 9.53 7.40 -2.76
CA ASP A 51 8.20 7.94 -2.41
C ASP A 51 7.03 6.97 -2.67
N PRO A 52 6.98 5.81 -1.99
CA PRO A 52 6.00 4.77 -2.28
C PRO A 52 4.56 5.24 -2.08
N GLN A 53 3.70 4.98 -3.07
CA GLN A 53 2.26 5.24 -3.01
C GLN A 53 1.44 4.02 -2.55
N THR A 54 2.10 3.06 -1.91
CA THR A 54 1.47 1.85 -1.36
C THR A 54 1.73 1.80 0.14
N PHE A 55 0.64 1.82 0.91
CA PHE A 55 0.66 1.91 2.36
C PHE A 55 0.13 0.61 2.98
N TYR A 56 0.80 0.15 4.03
CA TYR A 56 0.46 -1.07 4.75
C TYR A 56 0.04 -0.74 6.18
N ILE A 57 -0.98 -1.44 6.67
CA ILE A 57 -1.46 -1.36 8.05
C ILE A 57 -0.98 -2.62 8.78
N GLY A 58 -0.23 -2.46 9.88
CA GLY A 58 0.30 -3.59 10.65
C GLY A 58 1.41 -4.35 9.94
N LEU A 59 2.32 -3.64 9.27
CA LEU A 59 3.42 -4.26 8.54
C LEU A 59 4.49 -4.78 9.50
N GLU A 60 4.68 -6.10 9.49
CA GLU A 60 5.79 -6.76 10.19
C GLU A 60 7.11 -6.46 9.47
N GLN A 61 7.96 -5.64 10.06
CA GLN A 61 9.20 -5.15 9.43
C GLN A 61 10.18 -6.29 9.10
N SER A 62 10.25 -7.29 9.98
CA SER A 62 11.14 -8.44 9.81
C SER A 62 10.85 -9.26 8.54
N ALA A 63 9.64 -9.16 7.97
CA ALA A 63 9.24 -9.85 6.74
C ALA A 63 9.66 -9.13 5.44
N VAL A 64 10.00 -7.84 5.52
CA VAL A 64 10.33 -6.98 4.35
C VAL A 64 11.77 -6.47 4.36
N GLU A 65 12.47 -6.58 5.49
CA GLU A 65 13.88 -6.31 5.59
C GLU A 65 14.71 -7.39 4.88
N VAL A 66 15.58 -6.98 3.96
CA VAL A 66 16.62 -7.87 3.44
C VAL A 66 17.60 -8.08 4.58
N LYS A 67 17.77 -9.34 5.03
CA LYS A 67 18.88 -9.70 5.93
C LYS A 67 20.15 -9.17 5.27
N LYS A 68 20.74 -8.10 5.81
CA LYS A 68 22.03 -7.61 5.34
C LYS A 68 23.02 -8.74 5.58
N THR A 69 23.31 -9.53 4.54
CA THR A 69 24.47 -10.39 4.53
C THR A 69 25.64 -9.44 4.72
N LYS A 70 26.31 -9.55 5.86
CA LYS A 70 27.59 -8.87 6.08
C LYS A 70 28.50 -9.35 4.95
N GLU A 71 28.78 -8.48 4.00
CA GLU A 71 29.92 -8.64 3.10
C GLU A 71 31.07 -7.93 3.82
N GLU A 72 32.01 -8.73 4.32
CA GLU A 72 33.32 -8.31 4.81
C GLU A 72 34.24 -7.97 3.63
#